data_AF-A0A8T3V8F0-F1
#
_entry.id   AF-A0A8T3V8F0-F1
#
_cell.length_a   1.000
_cell.length_b   1.000
_cell.length_c   1.000
_cell.angle_alpha   90.00
_cell.angle_beta   90.00
_cell.angle_gamma   90.00
#
_symmetry.space_group_name_H-M   'P 1'
#
loop_
_entity.id
_entity.type
_entity.pdbx_description
1 polymer ?
#
loop_
_entity_poly.entity_id
_entity_poly.type
_entity_poly.pdbx_seq_one_letter_code
_entity_poly.pdbx_strand_id
1 'polypeptide(L)'
;MKTVYIAVSADILHHGHINLIKKASEYGNLIVGVLTDEAVATYKRFPVLDYEQRTFIIKNIDGVSDVVPQNTLDYTENLKKYRPDFVFHGDDWKEGVQSQIRQNVINTLKEWGGELIEIPYTEDISIDKINNVIKNVSLVPESRRGKLRKLISLKPIVRTMEAHNGLSALVVENAKVVKDEKINSFDAIWVSSLTDSTAKGKPDIELVDMTSRISTINEIMEVSSKPIILDGDTGGLIEHFVFNIKTIERMGVSAIIIEDKIGLKKNSLFGTDVEQTQDSIDNFCEKIKAGKKALVTDEFMIIARIESLILKQGMDDAINRAKAYIDAGADGIMIHSREKEPDEIFEFCERFNEFAPNVPLVVVPTSFNQVYEDEFAEKGVNIVIYA
;
A
#
# COMPACT_ATOMS: atom_id res chain seq x y z
N MET A 1 -30.54 0.83 -31.08
CA MET A 1 -29.14 0.58 -31.49
C MET A 1 -28.60 -0.51 -30.59
N LYS A 2 -27.73 -1.39 -31.07
CA LYS A 2 -27.06 -2.36 -30.19
C LYS A 2 -26.16 -1.62 -29.20
N THR A 3 -25.95 -2.20 -28.03
CA THR A 3 -25.10 -1.66 -26.96
C THR A 3 -23.81 -2.45 -26.89
N VAL A 4 -22.68 -1.74 -26.84
CA VAL A 4 -21.34 -2.31 -26.80
C VAL A 4 -20.66 -1.85 -25.53
N TYR A 5 -19.92 -2.73 -24.87
CA TYR A 5 -19.17 -2.41 -23.66
C TYR A 5 -17.69 -2.73 -23.82
N ILE A 6 -16.83 -1.83 -23.36
CA ILE A 6 -15.41 -2.10 -23.12
C ILE A 6 -15.05 -1.64 -21.72
N ALA A 7 -14.07 -2.30 -21.09
CA ALA A 7 -13.48 -1.82 -19.84
C ALA A 7 -12.00 -1.52 -20.06
N VAL A 8 -11.54 -0.35 -19.61
CA VAL A 8 -10.15 0.10 -19.78
C VAL A 8 -9.66 0.80 -18.52
N SER A 9 -8.40 0.59 -18.15
CA SER A 9 -7.75 1.48 -17.18
C SER A 9 -7.38 2.80 -17.84
N ALA A 10 -6.89 2.76 -19.09
CA ALA A 10 -6.54 3.91 -19.92
C ALA A 10 -5.60 4.93 -19.22
N ASP A 11 -4.68 4.44 -18.39
CA ASP A 11 -3.71 5.30 -17.69
C ASP A 11 -2.80 6.04 -18.68
N ILE A 12 -2.24 5.32 -19.66
CA ILE A 12 -1.59 5.91 -20.83
C ILE A 12 -2.27 5.39 -22.08
N LEU A 13 -2.93 6.30 -22.79
CA LEU A 13 -3.51 5.98 -24.09
C LEU A 13 -2.42 5.76 -25.13
N HIS A 14 -2.67 4.76 -25.96
CA HIS A 14 -1.86 4.43 -27.11
C HIS A 14 -2.79 3.97 -28.23
N HIS A 15 -2.25 3.85 -29.44
CA HIS A 15 -3.01 3.50 -30.64
C HIS A 15 -3.81 2.19 -30.50
N GLY A 16 -3.34 1.22 -29.71
CA GLY A 16 -4.09 -0.01 -29.36
C GLY A 16 -5.45 0.27 -28.71
N HIS A 17 -5.50 1.17 -27.71
CA HIS A 17 -6.77 1.60 -27.10
C HIS A 17 -7.70 2.27 -28.12
N ILE A 18 -7.15 3.14 -28.98
CA ILE A 18 -7.91 3.84 -30.03
C ILE A 18 -8.48 2.85 -31.05
N ASN A 19 -7.70 1.83 -31.44
CA ASN A 19 -8.15 0.79 -32.35
C ASN A 19 -9.27 -0.07 -31.74
N LEU A 20 -9.17 -0.41 -30.45
CA LEU A 20 -10.22 -1.12 -29.72
C LEU A 20 -11.52 -0.32 -29.69
N ILE A 21 -11.45 0.97 -29.30
CA ILE A 21 -12.60 1.89 -29.26
C ILE A 21 -13.24 2.00 -30.64
N LYS A 22 -12.43 2.25 -31.68
CA LYS A 22 -12.93 2.40 -33.05
C LYS A 22 -13.68 1.14 -33.51
N LYS A 23 -13.08 -0.04 -33.37
CA LYS A 23 -13.73 -1.31 -33.74
C LYS A 23 -15.01 -1.57 -32.93
N ALA A 24 -14.99 -1.31 -31.62
CA ALA A 24 -16.15 -1.51 -30.77
C ALA A 24 -17.32 -0.57 -31.16
N SER A 25 -17.01 0.68 -31.51
CA SER A 25 -18.02 1.68 -31.93
C SER A 25 -18.75 1.33 -33.24
N GLU A 26 -18.14 0.52 -34.11
CA GLU A 26 -18.79 0.04 -35.35
C GLU A 26 -19.97 -0.91 -35.08
N TYR A 27 -20.04 -1.49 -33.87
CA TYR A 27 -21.06 -2.49 -33.50
C TYR A 27 -22.27 -1.89 -32.79
N GLY A 28 -22.23 -0.62 -32.39
CA GLY A 28 -23.34 0.06 -31.74
C GLY A 28 -22.91 1.19 -30.80
N ASN A 29 -23.80 1.54 -29.87
CA ASN A 29 -23.54 2.56 -28.86
C ASN A 29 -22.51 2.04 -27.86
N LEU A 30 -21.30 2.61 -27.90
CA LEU A 30 -20.18 2.19 -27.08
C LEU A 30 -20.21 2.86 -25.70
N ILE A 31 -20.40 2.04 -24.67
CA ILE A 31 -20.23 2.40 -23.26
C ILE A 31 -18.81 1.97 -22.86
N VAL A 32 -18.03 2.90 -22.31
CA VAL A 32 -16.68 2.63 -21.82
C VAL A 32 -16.69 2.64 -20.29
N GLY A 33 -16.42 1.49 -19.67
CA GLY A 33 -16.12 1.37 -18.26
C GLY A 33 -14.68 1.78 -17.96
N VAL A 34 -14.48 2.95 -17.36
CA VAL A 34 -13.14 3.38 -16.91
C VAL A 34 -12.91 2.84 -15.50
N LEU A 35 -11.84 2.05 -15.31
CA LEU A 35 -11.53 1.50 -13.99
C LEU A 35 -11.19 2.63 -13.00
N THR A 36 -11.75 2.60 -11.78
CA THR A 36 -11.41 3.60 -10.74
C THR A 36 -9.98 3.43 -10.24
N ASP A 37 -9.45 4.42 -9.52
CA ASP A 37 -8.07 4.36 -9.01
C ASP A 37 -7.88 3.20 -8.02
N GLU A 38 -8.91 2.93 -7.21
CA GLU A 38 -9.00 1.81 -6.28
C GLU A 38 -8.99 0.49 -7.05
N ALA A 39 -9.82 0.37 -8.10
CA ALA A 39 -9.88 -0.83 -8.94
C ALA A 39 -8.51 -1.13 -9.58
N VAL A 40 -7.82 -0.11 -10.12
CA VAL A 40 -6.50 -0.26 -10.72
C VAL A 40 -5.46 -0.69 -9.68
N ALA A 41 -5.49 -0.11 -8.47
CA ALA A 41 -4.57 -0.40 -7.39
C ALA A 41 -4.65 -1.85 -6.87
N THR A 42 -5.75 -2.57 -7.12
CA THR A 42 -5.88 -3.97 -6.69
C THR A 42 -5.02 -4.96 -7.49
N TYR A 43 -4.62 -4.64 -8.73
CA TYR A 43 -3.99 -5.62 -9.63
C TYR A 43 -2.80 -5.11 -10.42
N LYS A 44 -2.63 -3.79 -10.56
CA LYS A 44 -1.51 -3.14 -11.27
C LYS A 44 -0.97 -1.97 -10.46
N ARG A 45 0.12 -1.36 -10.98
CA ARG A 45 0.65 -0.10 -10.45
C ARG A 45 -0.42 0.98 -10.43
N PHE A 46 -0.26 1.95 -9.55
CA PHE A 46 -1.11 3.13 -9.55
C PHE A 46 -1.14 3.83 -10.90
N PRO A 47 -2.31 4.35 -11.29
CA PRO A 47 -2.38 5.20 -12.46
C PRO A 47 -1.64 6.51 -12.20
N VAL A 48 -0.99 7.01 -13.24
CA VAL A 48 -0.36 8.33 -13.33
C VAL A 48 -1.44 9.41 -13.39
N LEU A 49 -2.50 9.17 -14.17
CA LEU A 49 -3.66 10.05 -14.28
C LEU A 49 -4.76 9.58 -13.33
N ASP A 50 -5.37 10.51 -12.59
CA ASP A 50 -6.51 10.17 -11.72
C ASP A 50 -7.74 9.75 -12.55
N TYR A 51 -8.72 9.14 -11.87
CA TYR A 51 -9.94 8.66 -12.51
C TYR A 51 -10.69 9.75 -13.31
N GLU A 52 -10.77 10.97 -12.80
CA GLU A 52 -11.47 12.09 -13.45
C GLU A 52 -10.77 12.52 -14.74
N GLN A 53 -9.44 12.63 -14.71
CA GLN A 53 -8.62 12.91 -15.89
C GLN A 53 -8.78 11.83 -16.96
N ARG A 54 -8.71 10.55 -16.57
CA ARG A 54 -8.86 9.42 -17.50
C ARG A 54 -10.26 9.39 -18.11
N THR A 55 -11.29 9.62 -17.29
CA THR A 55 -12.69 9.70 -17.73
C THR A 55 -12.90 10.86 -18.70
N PHE A 56 -12.35 12.04 -18.39
CA PHE A 56 -12.43 13.21 -19.27
C PHE A 56 -11.81 12.93 -20.64
N ILE A 57 -10.63 12.29 -20.68
CA ILE A 57 -9.97 11.96 -21.95
C ILE A 57 -10.83 10.96 -22.75
N ILE A 58 -11.24 9.84 -22.13
CA ILE A 58 -12.02 8.79 -22.80
C ILE A 58 -13.34 9.32 -23.35
N LYS A 59 -14.04 10.17 -22.59
CA LYS A 59 -15.33 10.76 -22.99
C LYS A 59 -15.23 11.60 -24.26
N ASN A 60 -14.06 12.14 -24.57
CA ASN A 60 -13.82 12.99 -25.74
C ASN A 60 -13.22 12.23 -26.93
N ILE A 61 -13.13 10.89 -26.87
CA ILE A 61 -12.67 10.08 -28.00
C ILE A 61 -13.86 9.80 -28.94
N ASP A 62 -13.64 10.02 -30.24
CA ASP A 62 -14.63 9.72 -31.28
C ASP A 62 -15.05 8.24 -31.23
N GLY A 63 -16.35 8.00 -31.36
CA GLY A 63 -16.97 6.67 -31.24
C GLY A 63 -17.40 6.28 -29.81
N VAL A 64 -16.97 6.99 -28.77
CA VAL A 64 -17.45 6.76 -27.39
C VAL A 64 -18.82 7.43 -27.21
N SER A 65 -19.83 6.65 -26.82
CA SER A 65 -21.19 7.14 -26.58
C SER A 65 -21.42 7.54 -25.13
N ASP A 66 -20.88 6.76 -24.19
CA ASP A 66 -20.98 7.05 -22.75
C ASP A 66 -19.76 6.51 -21.98
N VAL A 67 -19.49 7.08 -20.82
CA VAL A 67 -18.40 6.66 -19.93
C VAL A 67 -18.93 6.46 -18.52
N VAL A 68 -18.64 5.30 -17.95
CA VAL A 68 -19.15 4.87 -16.65
C VAL A 68 -18.00 4.38 -15.75
N PRO A 69 -18.13 4.51 -14.42
CA PRO A 69 -17.15 3.93 -13.50
C PRO A 69 -17.18 2.40 -13.55
N GLN A 70 -15.99 1.80 -13.52
CA GLN A 70 -15.77 0.37 -13.32
C GLN A 70 -15.03 0.19 -11.98
N ASN A 71 -15.79 -0.03 -10.91
CA ASN A 71 -15.28 0.01 -9.53
C ASN A 71 -14.44 -1.21 -9.14
N THR A 72 -14.49 -2.28 -9.92
CA THR A 72 -13.77 -3.53 -9.67
C THR A 72 -13.10 -4.03 -10.95
N LEU A 73 -12.18 -4.98 -10.81
CA LEU A 73 -11.57 -5.62 -11.99
C LEU A 73 -12.55 -6.56 -12.72
N ASP A 74 -13.57 -7.07 -12.03
CA ASP A 74 -14.63 -7.90 -12.63
C ASP A 74 -15.74 -7.06 -13.27
N TYR A 75 -16.07 -7.35 -14.53
CA TYR A 75 -17.04 -6.56 -15.28
C TYR A 75 -18.49 -6.93 -14.94
N THR A 76 -18.72 -8.05 -14.24
CA THR A 76 -20.05 -8.63 -13.99
C THR A 76 -21.10 -7.63 -13.52
N GLU A 77 -20.77 -6.75 -12.57
CA GLU A 77 -21.71 -5.75 -12.05
C GLU A 77 -22.21 -4.80 -13.15
N ASN A 78 -21.27 -4.19 -13.89
CA ASN A 78 -21.60 -3.29 -14.99
C ASN A 78 -22.30 -4.03 -16.14
N LEU A 79 -21.87 -5.25 -16.46
CA LEU A 79 -22.52 -6.05 -17.50
C LEU A 79 -23.98 -6.35 -17.14
N LYS A 80 -24.29 -6.70 -15.88
CA LYS A 80 -25.68 -6.91 -15.43
C LYS A 80 -26.51 -5.63 -15.46
N LYS A 81 -25.88 -4.49 -15.18
CA LYS A 81 -26.54 -3.17 -15.19
C LYS A 81 -26.89 -2.69 -16.59
N TYR A 82 -25.93 -2.75 -17.52
CA TYR A 82 -26.09 -2.18 -18.87
C TYR A 82 -26.55 -3.20 -19.92
N ARG A 83 -26.44 -4.51 -19.63
CA ARG A 83 -26.83 -5.64 -20.48
C ARG A 83 -26.40 -5.46 -21.95
N PRO A 84 -25.10 -5.24 -22.23
CA PRO A 84 -24.63 -4.99 -23.58
C PRO A 84 -24.84 -6.20 -24.50
N ASP A 85 -25.13 -5.94 -25.78
CA ASP A 85 -25.16 -6.98 -26.81
C ASP A 85 -23.76 -7.54 -27.08
N PHE A 86 -22.74 -6.69 -26.97
CA PHE A 86 -21.35 -7.05 -27.23
C PHE A 86 -20.40 -6.53 -26.14
N VAL A 87 -19.42 -7.34 -25.76
CA VAL A 87 -18.24 -6.88 -25.01
C VAL A 87 -17.02 -6.99 -25.91
N PHE A 88 -16.19 -5.96 -25.95
CA PHE A 88 -14.93 -5.97 -26.69
C PHE A 88 -13.73 -6.01 -25.73
N HIS A 89 -12.73 -6.84 -26.05
CA HIS A 89 -11.47 -6.89 -25.32
C HIS A 89 -10.31 -7.31 -26.24
N GLY A 90 -9.07 -7.02 -25.83
CA GLY A 90 -7.89 -7.68 -26.42
C GLY A 90 -7.87 -9.17 -26.08
N ASP A 91 -7.16 -9.99 -26.85
CA ASP A 91 -7.00 -11.41 -26.56
C ASP A 91 -5.90 -11.74 -25.53
N ASP A 92 -5.23 -10.72 -25.00
CA ASP A 92 -4.16 -10.79 -24.00
C ASP A 92 -4.62 -11.35 -22.64
N TRP A 93 -5.91 -11.26 -22.34
CA TRP A 93 -6.49 -11.79 -21.11
C TRP A 93 -6.94 -13.26 -21.18
N LYS A 94 -6.71 -13.96 -22.31
CA LYS A 94 -7.03 -15.39 -22.44
C LYS A 94 -6.20 -16.26 -21.50
N GLU A 95 -5.00 -15.80 -21.16
CA GLU A 95 -4.07 -16.48 -20.27
C GLU A 95 -3.78 -15.62 -19.02
N GLY A 96 -3.20 -16.25 -18.00
CA GLY A 96 -2.83 -15.56 -16.76
C GLY A 96 -4.03 -15.16 -15.89
N VAL A 97 -3.81 -14.15 -15.06
CA VAL A 97 -4.73 -13.78 -13.96
C VAL A 97 -6.11 -13.28 -14.44
N GLN A 98 -6.20 -12.79 -15.68
CA GLN A 98 -7.45 -12.27 -16.24
C GLN A 98 -8.29 -13.31 -16.98
N SER A 99 -7.78 -14.54 -17.15
CA SER A 99 -8.51 -15.64 -17.79
C SER A 99 -9.82 -15.99 -17.07
N GLN A 100 -9.83 -15.87 -15.73
CA GLN A 100 -11.04 -16.08 -14.94
C GLN A 100 -12.06 -14.95 -15.16
N ILE A 101 -11.60 -13.69 -15.23
CA ILE A 101 -12.47 -12.53 -15.52
C ILE A 101 -13.11 -12.69 -16.89
N ARG A 102 -12.33 -13.11 -17.89
CA ARG A 102 -12.84 -13.47 -19.22
C ARG A 102 -13.97 -14.51 -19.14
N GLN A 103 -13.79 -15.54 -18.32
CA GLN A 103 -14.82 -16.57 -18.13
C GLN A 103 -16.08 -16.01 -17.47
N ASN A 104 -15.95 -15.13 -16.48
CA ASN A 104 -17.07 -14.45 -15.82
C ASN A 104 -17.85 -13.58 -16.82
N VAL A 105 -17.16 -12.86 -17.69
CA VAL A 105 -17.78 -12.07 -18.78
C VAL A 105 -18.58 -12.96 -19.73
N ILE A 106 -18.00 -14.07 -20.19
CA ILE A 106 -18.69 -15.03 -21.07
C ILE A 106 -19.94 -15.61 -20.39
N ASN A 107 -19.82 -15.98 -19.11
CA ASN A 107 -20.93 -16.55 -18.35
C ASN A 107 -22.05 -15.52 -18.15
N THR A 108 -21.70 -14.29 -17.81
CA THR A 108 -22.65 -13.21 -17.58
C THR A 108 -23.39 -12.84 -18.87
N LEU A 109 -22.70 -12.72 -19.99
CA LEU A 109 -23.32 -12.38 -21.29
C LEU A 109 -24.33 -13.43 -21.76
N LYS A 110 -24.10 -14.72 -21.46
CA LYS A 110 -25.03 -15.81 -21.80
C LYS A 110 -26.42 -15.64 -21.16
N GLU A 111 -26.53 -14.92 -20.04
CA GLU A 111 -27.81 -14.67 -19.37
C GLU A 111 -28.81 -13.92 -20.26
N TRP A 112 -28.33 -13.18 -21.28
CA TRP A 112 -29.18 -12.46 -22.23
C TRP A 112 -28.79 -12.63 -23.70
N GLY A 113 -27.89 -13.56 -24.00
CA GLY A 113 -27.43 -13.83 -25.37
C GLY A 113 -26.48 -12.77 -25.93
N GLY A 114 -25.75 -12.06 -25.08
CA GLY A 114 -24.65 -11.18 -25.50
C GLY A 114 -23.42 -11.98 -25.94
N GLU A 115 -22.51 -11.34 -26.67
CA GLU A 115 -21.32 -11.96 -27.22
C GLU A 115 -20.03 -11.24 -26.81
N LEU A 116 -19.00 -12.00 -26.46
CA LEU A 116 -17.65 -11.47 -26.26
C LEU A 116 -16.91 -11.50 -27.61
N ILE A 117 -16.42 -10.34 -28.05
CA ILE A 117 -15.61 -10.17 -29.25
C ILE A 117 -14.17 -9.82 -28.83
N GLU A 118 -13.23 -10.66 -29.22
CA GLU A 118 -11.81 -10.49 -28.88
C GLU A 118 -11.04 -10.08 -30.13
N ILE A 119 -10.25 -9.01 -30.02
CA ILE A 119 -9.36 -8.57 -31.11
C ILE A 119 -7.91 -8.88 -30.76
N PRO A 120 -7.03 -9.14 -31.76
CA PRO A 120 -5.61 -9.33 -31.50
C PRO A 120 -5.04 -8.16 -30.72
N TYR A 121 -4.37 -8.46 -29.61
CA TYR A 121 -3.71 -7.46 -28.79
C TYR A 121 -2.68 -6.70 -29.63
N THR A 122 -2.63 -5.39 -29.45
CA THR A 122 -1.73 -4.54 -30.21
C THR A 122 -0.36 -4.56 -29.55
N GLU A 123 0.52 -5.42 -30.04
CA GLU A 123 1.94 -5.43 -29.66
C GLU A 123 2.70 -4.33 -30.44
N ASP A 124 3.24 -3.35 -29.71
CA ASP A 124 4.12 -2.32 -30.27
C ASP A 124 5.28 -2.08 -29.31
N ILE A 125 6.50 -2.10 -29.85
CA ILE A 125 7.77 -1.78 -29.19
C ILE A 125 7.68 -0.43 -28.44
N SER A 126 6.88 0.51 -28.93
CA SER A 126 6.67 1.81 -28.30
C SER A 126 5.89 1.71 -26.98
N ILE A 127 4.94 0.77 -26.86
CA ILE A 127 4.14 0.55 -25.65
C ILE A 127 5.02 -0.06 -24.55
N ASP A 128 5.86 -1.05 -24.89
CA ASP A 128 6.81 -1.64 -23.94
C ASP A 128 7.84 -0.64 -23.45
N LYS A 129 8.32 0.24 -24.35
CA LYS A 129 9.20 1.35 -23.98
C LYS A 129 8.52 2.30 -23.00
N ILE A 130 7.27 2.69 -23.25
CA ILE A 130 6.49 3.55 -22.36
C ILE A 130 6.32 2.89 -20.98
N ASN A 131 5.93 1.61 -20.95
CA ASN A 131 5.78 0.87 -19.71
C ASN A 131 7.09 0.78 -18.91
N ASN A 132 8.22 0.54 -19.60
CA ASN A 132 9.54 0.52 -18.97
C ASN A 132 9.96 1.88 -18.42
N VAL A 133 9.70 2.97 -19.15
CA VAL A 133 9.97 4.33 -18.66
C VAL A 133 9.19 4.60 -17.38
N ILE A 134 7.90 4.27 -17.33
CA ILE A 134 7.08 4.49 -16.13
C ILE A 134 7.56 3.62 -14.97
N LYS A 135 7.91 2.36 -15.25
CA LYS A 135 8.51 1.48 -14.24
C LYS A 135 9.77 2.12 -13.67
N ASN A 136 10.65 2.64 -14.51
CA ASN A 136 11.89 3.30 -14.07
C ASN A 136 11.63 4.57 -13.28
N VAL A 137 10.66 5.39 -13.68
CA VAL A 137 10.24 6.57 -12.91
C VAL A 137 9.69 6.15 -11.54
N SER A 138 8.96 5.04 -11.43
CA SER A 138 8.45 4.56 -10.15
C SER A 138 9.54 4.06 -9.18
N LEU A 139 10.78 3.85 -9.67
CA LEU A 139 11.92 3.45 -8.86
C LEU A 139 12.69 4.65 -8.28
N VAL A 140 12.44 5.87 -8.76
CA VAL A 140 13.16 7.05 -8.27
C VAL A 140 12.70 7.42 -6.84
N PRO A 141 13.60 7.93 -5.99
CA PRO A 141 13.29 8.28 -4.60
C PRO A 141 12.05 9.17 -4.42
N GLU A 142 11.87 10.16 -5.29
CA GLU A 142 10.74 11.10 -5.26
C GLU A 142 9.41 10.37 -5.47
N SER A 143 9.36 9.45 -6.44
CA SER A 143 8.13 8.68 -6.71
C SER A 143 7.82 7.68 -5.60
N ARG A 144 8.86 7.09 -4.98
CA ARG A 144 8.69 6.08 -3.91
C ARG A 144 8.22 6.71 -2.60
N ARG A 145 8.71 7.89 -2.24
CA ARG A 145 8.45 8.54 -0.94
C ARG A 145 6.96 8.73 -0.66
N GLY A 146 6.23 9.37 -1.56
CA GLY A 146 4.78 9.61 -1.43
C GLY A 146 3.89 8.37 -1.68
N LYS A 147 4.46 7.25 -2.15
CA LYS A 147 3.69 6.07 -2.56
C LYS A 147 2.93 5.41 -1.41
N LEU A 148 3.48 5.44 -0.19
CA LEU A 148 2.81 4.88 0.99
C LEU A 148 1.52 5.62 1.33
N ARG A 149 1.54 6.97 1.34
CA ARG A 149 0.34 7.78 1.58
C ARG A 149 -0.77 7.47 0.58
N LYS A 150 -0.40 7.35 -0.71
CA LYS A 150 -1.34 6.99 -1.79
C LYS A 150 -1.91 5.58 -1.62
N LEU A 151 -1.11 4.61 -1.14
CA LEU A 151 -1.58 3.26 -0.84
C LEU A 151 -2.61 3.28 0.30
N ILE A 152 -2.32 4.00 1.38
CA ILE A 152 -3.22 4.12 2.54
C ILE A 152 -4.58 4.72 2.14
N SER A 153 -4.60 5.70 1.23
CA SER A 153 -5.86 6.32 0.79
C SER A 153 -6.69 5.46 -0.17
N LEU A 154 -6.09 4.48 -0.84
CA LEU A 154 -6.73 3.72 -1.92
C LEU A 154 -7.02 2.26 -1.57
N LYS A 155 -6.35 1.71 -0.55
CA LYS A 155 -6.53 0.32 -0.13
C LYS A 155 -7.13 0.26 1.27
N PRO A 156 -8.01 -0.72 1.55
CA PRO A 156 -8.46 -0.99 2.92
C PRO A 156 -7.29 -1.28 3.86
N ILE A 157 -6.33 -2.09 3.38
CA ILE A 157 -5.11 -2.44 4.10
C ILE A 157 -3.92 -2.38 3.16
N VAL A 158 -2.82 -1.79 3.65
CA VAL A 158 -1.48 -1.89 3.07
C VAL A 158 -0.76 -3.07 3.72
N ARG A 159 -0.58 -4.14 2.96
CA ARG A 159 0.13 -5.35 3.41
C ARG A 159 1.62 -5.12 3.35
N THR A 160 2.27 -5.09 4.50
CA THR A 160 3.71 -4.81 4.59
C THR A 160 4.46 -6.06 5.01
N MET A 161 5.43 -6.49 4.21
CA MET A 161 6.23 -7.68 4.51
C MET A 161 7.68 -7.30 4.83
N GLU A 162 8.25 -8.00 5.80
CA GLU A 162 9.64 -7.84 6.22
C GLU A 162 10.63 -8.14 5.08
N ALA A 163 11.72 -7.35 5.03
CA ALA A 163 12.93 -7.68 4.28
C ALA A 163 14.17 -7.10 4.97
N HIS A 164 15.27 -7.86 4.93
CA HIS A 164 16.55 -7.53 5.60
C HIS A 164 17.77 -7.61 4.67
N ASN A 165 17.56 -7.78 3.36
CA ASN A 165 18.57 -7.70 2.30
C ASN A 165 17.91 -7.63 0.92
N GLY A 166 18.70 -7.45 -0.14
CA GLY A 166 18.19 -7.44 -1.52
C GLY A 166 17.45 -8.73 -1.93
N LEU A 167 17.90 -9.92 -1.48
CA LEU A 167 17.24 -11.17 -1.89
C LEU A 167 15.82 -11.29 -1.32
N SER A 168 15.65 -11.03 -0.02
CA SER A 168 14.34 -11.03 0.65
C SER A 168 13.41 -9.97 0.05
N ALA A 169 13.92 -8.77 -0.24
CA ALA A 169 13.16 -7.73 -0.93
C ALA A 169 12.73 -8.14 -2.34
N LEU A 170 13.58 -8.85 -3.10
CA LEU A 170 13.22 -9.36 -4.42
C LEU A 170 12.11 -10.43 -4.33
N VAL A 171 12.12 -11.25 -3.28
CA VAL A 171 11.01 -12.19 -3.00
C VAL A 171 9.72 -11.42 -2.72
N VAL A 172 9.76 -10.44 -1.81
CA VAL A 172 8.59 -9.58 -1.49
C VAL A 172 8.11 -8.83 -2.73
N GLU A 173 9.02 -8.39 -3.61
CA GLU A 173 8.67 -7.66 -4.82
C GLU A 173 7.76 -8.49 -5.74
N ASN A 174 8.07 -9.79 -5.86
CA ASN A 174 7.48 -10.69 -6.85
C ASN A 174 6.42 -11.65 -6.27
N ALA A 175 6.30 -11.75 -4.95
CA ALA A 175 5.32 -12.60 -4.28
C ALA A 175 3.90 -12.16 -4.62
N LYS A 176 3.16 -13.06 -5.28
CA LYS A 176 1.75 -12.87 -5.64
C LYS A 176 1.01 -14.21 -5.65
N VAL A 177 -0.24 -14.20 -5.20
CA VAL A 177 -1.16 -15.33 -5.29
C VAL A 177 -2.51 -14.86 -5.80
N VAL A 178 -3.13 -15.64 -6.66
CA VAL A 178 -4.51 -15.39 -7.12
C VAL A 178 -5.44 -16.21 -6.22
N LYS A 179 -6.32 -15.53 -5.48
CA LYS A 179 -7.32 -16.17 -4.62
C LYS A 179 -8.61 -15.36 -4.67
N ASP A 180 -9.75 -16.04 -4.80
CA ASP A 180 -11.08 -15.43 -4.79
C ASP A 180 -11.19 -14.23 -5.77
N GLU A 181 -10.68 -14.42 -6.99
CA GLU A 181 -10.70 -13.43 -8.08
C GLU A 181 -9.88 -12.15 -7.80
N LYS A 182 -9.07 -12.14 -6.73
CA LYS A 182 -8.17 -11.05 -6.37
C LYS A 182 -6.71 -11.49 -6.47
N ILE A 183 -5.86 -10.58 -6.91
CA ILE A 183 -4.41 -10.74 -6.83
C ILE A 183 -3.98 -10.23 -5.45
N ASN A 184 -3.50 -11.14 -4.61
CA ASN A 184 -2.92 -10.79 -3.32
C ASN A 184 -1.41 -10.72 -3.47
N SER A 185 -0.84 -9.58 -3.13
CA SER A 185 0.60 -9.32 -3.09
C SER A 185 0.91 -8.40 -1.91
N PHE A 186 2.18 -8.31 -1.53
CA PHE A 186 2.59 -7.28 -0.58
C PHE A 186 2.64 -5.91 -1.25
N ASP A 187 2.30 -4.88 -0.48
CA ASP A 187 2.18 -3.50 -0.92
C ASP A 187 3.40 -2.67 -0.55
N ALA A 188 4.04 -3.00 0.56
CA ALA A 188 5.17 -2.28 1.15
C ALA A 188 6.21 -3.24 1.75
N ILE A 189 7.41 -2.72 1.97
CA ILE A 189 8.50 -3.43 2.66
C ILE A 189 8.72 -2.83 4.05
N TRP A 190 8.81 -3.69 5.05
CA TRP A 190 9.22 -3.35 6.41
C TRP A 190 10.69 -3.71 6.61
N VAL A 191 11.52 -2.72 6.93
CA VAL A 191 12.94 -2.94 7.26
C VAL A 191 13.07 -3.07 8.78
N SER A 192 12.84 -4.30 9.24
CA SER A 192 12.84 -4.67 10.67
C SER A 192 14.21 -4.45 11.30
N SER A 193 14.27 -3.94 12.53
CA SER A 193 15.52 -3.88 13.31
C SER A 193 15.96 -5.28 13.77
N LEU A 194 14.99 -6.15 14.07
CA LEU A 194 15.20 -7.50 14.57
C LEU A 194 15.90 -8.38 13.53
N THR A 195 15.35 -8.49 12.32
CA THR A 195 15.89 -9.39 11.30
C THR A 195 17.21 -8.88 10.74
N ASP A 196 17.36 -7.57 10.58
CA ASP A 196 18.58 -6.94 10.09
C ASP A 196 19.77 -7.08 11.07
N SER A 197 19.52 -6.98 12.38
CA SER A 197 20.52 -7.29 13.42
C SER A 197 20.82 -8.78 13.52
N THR A 198 19.78 -9.62 13.49
CA THR A 198 19.90 -11.08 13.56
C THR A 198 20.69 -11.64 12.37
N ALA A 199 20.46 -11.11 11.15
CA ALA A 199 21.20 -11.49 9.95
C ALA A 199 22.71 -11.19 10.06
N LYS A 200 23.10 -10.27 10.96
CA LYS A 200 24.49 -9.92 11.28
C LYS A 200 25.02 -10.64 12.52
N GLY A 201 24.26 -11.58 13.09
CA GLY A 201 24.60 -12.27 14.33
C GLY A 201 24.62 -11.35 15.56
N LYS A 202 23.87 -10.24 15.52
CA LYS A 202 23.81 -9.22 16.57
C LYS A 202 22.43 -9.21 17.23
N PRO A 203 22.34 -8.85 18.53
CA PRO A 203 21.06 -8.66 19.19
C PRO A 203 20.36 -7.35 18.77
N ASP A 204 19.03 -7.35 18.83
CA ASP A 204 18.15 -6.21 18.53
C ASP A 204 18.07 -5.23 19.71
N ILE A 205 19.13 -4.43 19.85
CA ILE A 205 19.32 -3.48 20.96
C ILE A 205 19.81 -2.10 20.48
N GLU A 206 19.49 -1.72 19.24
CA GLU A 206 20.06 -0.52 18.56
C GLU A 206 21.59 -0.60 18.34
N LEU A 207 22.16 -1.80 18.34
CA LEU A 207 23.61 -2.00 18.15
C LEU A 207 24.05 -1.80 16.69
N VAL A 208 23.17 -2.06 15.73
CA VAL A 208 23.44 -1.88 14.31
C VAL A 208 23.26 -0.40 13.99
N ASP A 209 24.35 0.27 13.66
CA ASP A 209 24.34 1.71 13.42
C ASP A 209 23.67 2.08 12.09
N MET A 210 23.30 3.36 11.97
CA MET A 210 22.59 3.89 10.83
C MET A 210 23.30 3.67 9.49
N THR A 211 24.64 3.64 9.46
CA THR A 211 25.41 3.38 8.23
C THR A 211 25.13 1.99 7.69
N SER A 212 25.11 0.99 8.58
CA SER A 212 24.77 -0.37 8.19
C SER A 212 23.30 -0.50 7.78
N ARG A 213 22.38 0.18 8.48
CA ARG A 213 20.95 0.23 8.12
C ARG A 213 20.76 0.83 6.73
N ILE A 214 21.46 1.92 6.40
CA ILE A 214 21.46 2.57 5.10
C ILE A 214 21.96 1.63 4.00
N SER A 215 23.00 0.82 4.26
CA SER A 215 23.47 -0.19 3.31
C SER A 215 22.36 -1.20 2.98
N THR A 216 21.69 -1.75 3.99
CA THR A 216 20.55 -2.67 3.79
C THR A 216 19.44 -2.00 2.96
N ILE A 217 19.09 -0.74 3.27
CA ILE A 217 18.06 0.00 2.53
C ILE A 217 18.45 0.17 1.06
N ASN A 218 19.71 0.49 0.76
CA ASN A 218 20.18 0.61 -0.63
C ASN A 218 20.04 -0.70 -1.39
N GLU A 219 20.46 -1.83 -0.81
CA GLU A 219 20.30 -3.17 -1.43
C GLU A 219 18.84 -3.48 -1.75
N ILE A 220 17.92 -3.13 -0.85
CA ILE A 220 16.47 -3.30 -1.04
C ILE A 220 15.96 -2.39 -2.16
N MET A 221 16.40 -1.13 -2.19
CA MET A 221 15.97 -0.13 -3.17
C MET A 221 16.40 -0.45 -4.61
N GLU A 222 17.50 -1.18 -4.80
CA GLU A 222 17.98 -1.62 -6.12
C GLU A 222 17.03 -2.63 -6.79
N VAL A 223 16.29 -3.40 -6.00
CA VAL A 223 15.52 -4.56 -6.47
C VAL A 223 14.02 -4.43 -6.30
N SER A 224 13.53 -3.44 -5.54
CA SER A 224 12.09 -3.26 -5.27
C SER A 224 11.58 -1.87 -5.64
N SER A 225 10.35 -1.82 -6.16
CA SER A 225 9.59 -0.59 -6.40
C SER A 225 8.62 -0.22 -5.28
N LYS A 226 8.53 -1.05 -4.23
CA LYS A 226 7.59 -0.85 -3.13
C LYS A 226 8.04 0.31 -2.22
N PRO A 227 7.11 1.02 -1.59
CA PRO A 227 7.44 1.93 -0.50
C PRO A 227 8.13 1.14 0.63
N ILE A 228 9.00 1.84 1.35
CA ILE A 228 9.77 1.28 2.45
C ILE A 228 9.34 1.97 3.74
N ILE A 229 9.03 1.15 4.75
CA ILE A 229 8.77 1.54 6.12
C ILE A 229 9.96 1.04 6.94
N LEU A 230 10.68 1.95 7.58
CA LEU A 230 11.87 1.64 8.37
C LEU A 230 11.53 1.53 9.86
N ASP A 231 11.97 0.46 10.52
CA ASP A 231 12.07 0.44 11.99
C ASP A 231 13.18 1.39 12.41
N GLY A 232 12.79 2.50 13.04
CA GLY A 232 13.65 3.56 13.53
C GLY A 232 14.10 3.36 14.97
N ASP A 233 13.78 2.22 15.59
CA ASP A 233 14.00 1.97 17.01
C ASP A 233 13.43 3.13 17.86
N THR A 234 14.16 3.65 18.86
CA THR A 234 13.73 4.85 19.62
C THR A 234 13.96 6.17 18.88
N GLY A 235 14.54 6.14 17.68
CA GLY A 235 15.02 7.32 16.94
C GLY A 235 16.31 7.92 17.51
N GLY A 236 16.85 7.40 18.61
CA GLY A 236 18.07 7.87 19.25
C GLY A 236 17.96 9.29 19.83
N LEU A 237 19.09 10.01 19.84
CA LEU A 237 19.16 11.41 20.26
C LEU A 237 18.46 12.34 19.27
N ILE A 238 17.72 13.34 19.76
CA ILE A 238 16.97 14.28 18.92
C ILE A 238 17.91 15.00 17.92
N GLU A 239 19.09 15.39 18.38
CA GLU A 239 20.10 16.08 17.57
C GLU A 239 20.62 15.22 16.42
N HIS A 240 20.64 13.89 16.57
CA HIS A 240 21.02 12.96 15.50
C HIS A 240 19.82 12.64 14.61
N PHE A 241 18.64 12.45 15.22
CA PHE A 241 17.39 12.09 14.56
C PHE A 241 17.05 13.05 13.42
N VAL A 242 17.22 14.37 13.64
CA VAL A 242 16.94 15.40 12.62
C VAL A 242 17.82 15.28 11.36
N PHE A 243 19.05 14.77 11.46
CA PHE A 243 19.92 14.54 10.30
C PHE A 243 19.68 13.17 9.67
N ASN A 244 19.37 12.16 10.49
CA ASN A 244 19.04 10.82 10.03
C ASN A 244 17.76 10.84 9.17
N ILE A 245 16.71 11.54 9.64
CA ILE A 245 15.46 11.70 8.88
C ILE A 245 15.72 12.32 7.51
N LYS A 246 16.44 13.44 7.45
CA LYS A 246 16.77 14.09 6.16
C LYS A 246 17.50 13.14 5.20
N THR A 247 18.35 12.28 5.75
CA THR A 247 19.11 11.31 4.95
C THR A 247 18.20 10.23 4.37
N ILE A 248 17.37 9.58 5.19
CA ILE A 248 16.45 8.52 4.73
C ILE A 248 15.33 9.07 3.85
N GLU A 249 14.85 10.28 4.15
CA GLU A 249 13.88 11.00 3.35
C GLU A 249 14.42 11.22 1.93
N ARG A 250 15.66 11.73 1.83
CA ARG A 250 16.33 11.94 0.54
C ARG A 250 16.59 10.63 -0.22
N MET A 251 16.82 9.52 0.48
CA MET A 251 16.96 8.20 -0.16
C MET A 251 15.64 7.69 -0.76
N GLY A 252 14.50 8.24 -0.35
CA GLY A 252 13.17 7.80 -0.81
C GLY A 252 12.54 6.70 0.03
N VAL A 253 12.96 6.55 1.29
CA VAL A 253 12.18 5.82 2.30
C VAL A 253 10.84 6.54 2.47
N SER A 254 9.74 5.81 2.64
CA SER A 254 8.39 6.39 2.68
C SER A 254 7.96 6.74 4.11
N ALA A 255 8.38 5.93 5.08
CA ALA A 255 8.07 6.15 6.49
C ALA A 255 9.18 5.64 7.42
N ILE A 256 9.26 6.24 8.59
CA ILE A 256 9.98 5.70 9.75
C ILE A 256 8.98 5.50 10.89
N ILE A 257 9.09 4.36 11.58
CA ILE A 257 8.37 4.10 12.83
C ILE A 257 9.38 4.22 13.97
N ILE A 258 9.14 5.13 14.91
CA ILE A 258 9.94 5.26 16.14
C ILE A 258 9.11 4.89 17.37
N GLU A 259 9.72 4.27 18.37
CA GLU A 259 9.05 3.79 19.58
C GLU A 259 9.42 4.59 20.84
N ASP A 260 8.46 4.72 21.76
CA ASP A 260 8.58 5.53 22.96
C ASP A 260 9.22 4.80 24.16
N LYS A 261 10.21 3.94 23.90
CA LYS A 261 11.04 3.34 24.96
C LYS A 261 12.28 4.18 25.25
N ILE A 262 12.81 4.01 26.47
CA ILE A 262 14.12 4.53 26.87
C ILE A 262 14.97 3.40 27.49
N GLY A 263 16.28 3.62 27.51
CA GLY A 263 17.26 2.63 27.98
C GLY A 263 17.77 1.71 26.87
N LEU A 264 18.43 0.61 27.23
CA LEU A 264 18.86 -0.38 26.26
C LEU A 264 17.61 -1.05 25.67
N LYS A 265 17.28 -0.71 24.41
CA LYS A 265 16.21 -1.38 23.66
C LYS A 265 16.41 -2.89 23.79
N LYS A 266 15.33 -3.61 24.07
CA LYS A 266 15.24 -5.05 23.88
C LYS A 266 13.97 -5.32 23.10
N ASN A 267 14.04 -6.32 22.22
CA ASN A 267 12.90 -6.70 21.40
C ASN A 267 11.66 -7.02 22.25
N SER A 268 10.49 -6.54 21.81
CA SER A 268 9.20 -6.63 22.54
C SER A 268 8.70 -8.06 22.77
N LEU A 269 9.28 -9.04 22.07
CA LEU A 269 8.95 -10.47 22.21
C LEU A 269 9.60 -11.13 23.44
N PHE A 270 10.67 -10.54 23.99
CA PHE A 270 11.29 -11.05 25.22
C PHE A 270 10.57 -10.46 26.43
N GLY A 271 10.19 -11.30 27.39
CA GLY A 271 9.38 -10.94 28.56
C GLY A 271 9.90 -9.76 29.41
N THR A 272 9.13 -9.37 30.43
CA THR A 272 9.47 -8.28 31.38
C THR A 272 10.56 -8.65 32.40
N ASP A 273 11.41 -9.64 32.12
CA ASP A 273 12.43 -10.13 33.08
C ASP A 273 13.56 -9.10 33.33
N VAL A 274 13.58 -8.00 32.56
CA VAL A 274 14.42 -6.82 32.78
C VAL A 274 13.53 -5.59 32.71
N GLU A 275 13.66 -4.67 33.69
CA GLU A 275 12.89 -3.42 33.72
C GLU A 275 13.12 -2.63 32.43
N GLN A 276 12.07 -2.48 31.63
CA GLN A 276 12.00 -1.58 30.50
C GLN A 276 11.26 -0.32 30.96
N THR A 277 11.70 0.83 30.46
CA THR A 277 11.12 2.12 30.82
C THR A 277 10.60 2.83 29.58
N GLN A 278 9.48 3.52 29.74
CA GLN A 278 8.85 4.30 28.68
C GLN A 278 9.33 5.75 28.77
N ASP A 279 9.50 6.39 27.62
CA ASP A 279 9.82 7.80 27.54
C ASP A 279 8.65 8.62 28.12
N SER A 280 8.97 9.82 28.59
CA SER A 280 7.96 10.80 28.91
C SER A 280 7.23 11.24 27.64
N ILE A 281 5.94 11.52 27.77
CA ILE A 281 5.12 12.01 26.64
C ILE A 281 5.75 13.27 26.04
N ASP A 282 6.19 14.20 26.89
CA ASP A 282 6.78 15.47 26.46
C ASP A 282 8.05 15.28 25.63
N ASN A 283 9.01 14.50 26.12
CA ASN A 283 10.28 14.26 25.41
C ASN A 283 10.06 13.54 24.07
N PHE A 284 9.16 12.55 24.02
CA PHE A 284 8.84 11.86 22.77
C PHE A 284 8.12 12.78 21.77
N CYS A 285 7.22 13.64 22.27
CA CYS A 285 6.59 14.70 21.45
C CYS A 285 7.63 15.69 20.91
N GLU A 286 8.63 16.09 21.70
CA GLU A 286 9.72 16.95 21.24
C GLU A 286 10.51 16.30 20.10
N LYS A 287 10.81 15.00 20.21
CA LYS A 287 11.47 14.24 19.15
C LYS A 287 10.66 14.18 17.85
N ILE A 288 9.36 13.90 17.94
CA ILE A 288 8.44 13.91 16.79
C ILE A 288 8.43 15.30 16.14
N LYS A 289 8.22 16.36 16.93
CA LYS A 289 8.21 17.76 16.44
C LYS A 289 9.52 18.14 15.75
N ALA A 290 10.65 17.78 16.35
CA ALA A 290 11.97 18.03 15.79
C ALA A 290 12.16 17.30 14.45
N GLY A 291 11.76 16.03 14.39
CA GLY A 291 11.77 15.23 13.16
C GLY A 291 10.89 15.83 12.07
N LYS A 292 9.64 16.16 12.38
CA LYS A 292 8.69 16.78 11.44
C LYS A 292 9.21 18.12 10.91
N LYS A 293 9.78 18.96 11.77
CA LYS A 293 10.40 20.24 11.38
C LYS A 293 11.63 20.04 10.49
N ALA A 294 12.31 18.90 10.57
CA ALA A 294 13.49 18.61 9.78
C ALA A 294 13.17 18.12 8.36
N LEU A 295 11.94 17.62 8.11
CA LEU A 295 11.51 17.15 6.80
C LEU A 295 11.57 18.24 5.73
N VAL A 296 11.85 17.82 4.49
CA VAL A 296 11.89 18.70 3.32
C VAL A 296 10.58 18.65 2.55
N THR A 297 9.90 17.51 2.53
CA THR A 297 8.60 17.32 1.85
C THR A 297 7.52 16.84 2.82
N ASP A 298 6.26 17.06 2.45
CA ASP A 298 5.10 16.56 3.20
C ASP A 298 4.79 15.08 2.93
N GLU A 299 5.59 14.42 2.08
CA GLU A 299 5.34 13.05 1.63
C GLU A 299 5.83 11.99 2.63
N PHE A 300 6.97 12.24 3.27
CA PHE A 300 7.56 11.30 4.23
C PHE A 300 6.74 11.27 5.53
N MET A 301 6.58 10.07 6.10
CA MET A 301 5.79 9.85 7.30
C MET A 301 6.68 9.54 8.51
N ILE A 302 6.38 10.15 9.65
CA ILE A 302 6.88 9.76 10.96
C ILE A 302 5.71 9.13 11.73
N ILE A 303 5.81 7.84 12.02
CA ILE A 303 4.79 7.07 12.74
C ILE A 303 5.30 6.80 14.15
N ALA A 304 4.45 7.04 15.15
CA ALA A 304 4.79 6.83 16.54
C ALA A 304 4.29 5.46 17.02
N ARG A 305 5.22 4.60 17.43
CA ARG A 305 4.93 3.32 18.07
C ARG A 305 4.79 3.49 19.58
N ILE A 306 3.65 3.06 20.09
CA ILE A 306 3.29 3.16 21.51
C ILE A 306 3.56 1.80 22.19
N GLU A 307 4.41 1.80 23.20
CA GLU A 307 4.80 0.58 23.94
C GLU A 307 4.01 0.38 25.25
N SER A 308 2.97 1.19 25.50
CA SER A 308 2.18 1.16 26.75
C SER A 308 1.57 -0.21 27.08
N LEU A 309 1.05 -0.93 26.07
CA LEU A 309 0.47 -2.27 26.29
C LEU A 309 1.56 -3.32 26.53
N ILE A 310 2.68 -3.23 25.80
CA ILE A 310 3.87 -4.08 26.04
C ILE A 310 4.40 -3.92 27.47
N LEU A 311 4.42 -2.68 27.97
CA LEU A 311 4.89 -2.30 29.30
C LEU A 311 3.81 -2.35 30.39
N LYS A 312 2.59 -2.83 30.06
CA LYS A 312 1.45 -2.96 30.98
C LYS A 312 1.06 -1.66 31.70
N GLN A 313 1.24 -0.50 31.05
CA GLN A 313 0.78 0.80 31.56
C GLN A 313 -0.74 0.98 31.42
N GLY A 314 -1.37 0.19 30.55
CA GLY A 314 -2.83 0.14 30.36
C GLY A 314 -3.33 0.95 29.15
N MET A 315 -4.62 0.75 28.83
CA MET A 315 -5.26 1.33 27.64
C MET A 315 -5.34 2.86 27.69
N ASP A 316 -5.68 3.42 28.85
CA ASP A 316 -5.81 4.88 28.97
C ASP A 316 -4.48 5.61 28.74
N ASP A 317 -3.36 5.05 29.20
CA ASP A 317 -2.03 5.57 28.91
C ASP A 317 -1.73 5.52 27.41
N ALA A 318 -2.02 4.39 26.75
CA ALA A 318 -1.84 4.24 25.31
C ALA A 318 -2.64 5.28 24.51
N ILE A 319 -3.90 5.53 24.89
CA ILE A 319 -4.77 6.51 24.23
C ILE A 319 -4.29 7.95 24.48
N ASN A 320 -3.85 8.27 25.70
CA ASN A 320 -3.30 9.59 26.03
C ASN A 320 -2.03 9.88 25.22
N ARG A 321 -1.16 8.88 25.07
CA ARG A 321 0.04 8.97 24.24
C ARG A 321 -0.30 9.15 22.76
N ALA A 322 -1.25 8.37 22.23
CA ALA A 322 -1.70 8.50 20.85
C ALA A 322 -2.15 9.94 20.53
N LYS A 323 -2.99 10.53 21.39
CA LYS A 323 -3.43 11.93 21.25
C LYS A 323 -2.26 12.91 21.25
N ALA A 324 -1.37 12.79 22.25
CA ALA A 324 -0.22 13.68 22.36
C ALA A 324 0.74 13.58 21.17
N TYR A 325 0.96 12.36 20.65
CA TYR A 325 1.87 12.12 19.53
C TYR A 325 1.29 12.63 18.21
N ILE A 326 -0.03 12.51 18.02
CA ILE A 326 -0.74 13.14 16.90
C ILE A 326 -0.65 14.67 16.98
N ASP A 327 -0.91 15.26 18.15
CA ASP A 327 -0.79 16.71 18.36
C ASP A 327 0.66 17.21 18.16
N ALA A 328 1.65 16.36 18.39
CA ALA A 328 3.06 16.63 18.10
C ALA A 328 3.42 16.54 16.61
N GLY A 329 2.52 16.01 15.78
CA GLY A 329 2.67 15.93 14.32
C GLY A 329 3.00 14.54 13.78
N ALA A 330 2.82 13.47 14.55
CA ALA A 330 2.93 12.11 14.03
C ALA A 330 1.92 11.89 12.89
N ASP A 331 2.38 11.30 11.80
CA ASP A 331 1.56 11.01 10.62
C ASP A 331 0.74 9.72 10.76
N GLY A 332 0.97 8.97 11.84
CA GLY A 332 0.30 7.70 12.13
C GLY A 332 0.70 7.18 13.50
N ILE A 333 -0.10 6.25 14.01
CA ILE A 333 0.18 5.55 15.26
C ILE A 333 0.36 4.06 14.96
N MET A 334 1.38 3.46 15.57
CA MET A 334 1.51 2.02 15.67
C MET A 334 1.21 1.59 17.11
N ILE A 335 0.25 0.69 17.28
CA ILE A 335 -0.01 0.05 18.56
C ILE A 335 0.50 -1.39 18.53
N HIS A 336 1.14 -1.82 19.61
CA HIS A 336 1.72 -3.16 19.69
C HIS A 336 1.29 -3.88 20.97
N SER A 337 1.06 -5.17 20.82
CA SER A 337 0.67 -6.10 21.88
C SER A 337 1.51 -7.37 21.73
N ARG A 338 1.77 -8.03 22.86
CA ARG A 338 2.37 -9.37 22.89
C ARG A 338 1.39 -10.44 23.33
N GLU A 339 0.16 -10.08 23.66
CA GLU A 339 -0.88 -11.02 24.04
C GLU A 339 -1.30 -11.83 22.81
N LYS A 340 -1.79 -13.05 23.07
CA LYS A 340 -2.22 -13.94 21.98
C LYS A 340 -3.58 -13.57 21.43
N GLU A 341 -4.44 -13.01 22.27
CA GLU A 341 -5.77 -12.56 21.87
C GLU A 341 -5.71 -11.09 21.41
N PRO A 342 -6.49 -10.72 20.39
CA PRO A 342 -6.45 -9.38 19.81
C PRO A 342 -7.24 -8.33 20.60
N ASP A 343 -7.84 -8.71 21.74
CA ASP A 343 -8.81 -7.88 22.47
C ASP A 343 -8.29 -6.47 22.78
N GLU A 344 -7.06 -6.36 23.29
CA GLU A 344 -6.49 -5.03 23.60
C GLU A 344 -6.18 -4.22 22.35
N ILE A 345 -5.83 -4.87 21.23
CA ILE A 345 -5.62 -4.18 19.96
C ILE A 345 -6.96 -3.67 19.41
N PHE A 346 -8.01 -4.49 19.46
CA PHE A 346 -9.34 -4.09 19.00
C PHE A 346 -9.94 -2.99 19.86
N GLU A 347 -9.80 -3.06 21.19
CA GLU A 347 -10.21 -1.97 22.09
C GLU A 347 -9.46 -0.67 21.75
N PHE A 348 -8.15 -0.73 21.52
CA PHE A 348 -7.38 0.44 21.10
C PHE A 348 -7.90 1.00 19.77
N CYS A 349 -8.12 0.15 18.76
CA CYS A 349 -8.61 0.56 17.45
C CYS A 349 -9.97 1.28 17.54
N GLU A 350 -10.91 0.74 18.31
CA GLU A 350 -12.23 1.34 18.52
C GLU A 350 -12.11 2.73 19.15
N ARG A 351 -11.37 2.85 20.27
CA ARG A 351 -11.17 4.12 20.98
C ARG A 351 -10.37 5.13 20.14
N PHE A 352 -9.42 4.66 19.34
CA PHE A 352 -8.61 5.50 18.45
C PHE A 352 -9.46 6.15 17.36
N ASN A 353 -10.34 5.36 16.72
CA ASN A 353 -11.22 5.84 15.66
C ASN A 353 -12.24 6.90 16.13
N GLU A 354 -12.58 6.94 17.42
CA GLU A 354 -13.47 7.96 17.97
C GLU A 354 -12.89 9.38 17.90
N PHE A 355 -11.55 9.53 18.01
CA PHE A 355 -10.91 10.84 18.04
C PHE A 355 -9.97 11.12 16.86
N ALA A 356 -9.47 10.10 16.17
CA ALA A 356 -8.51 10.24 15.07
C ALA A 356 -8.80 9.32 13.86
N PRO A 357 -10.03 9.30 13.31
CA PRO A 357 -10.42 8.36 12.24
C PRO A 357 -9.67 8.55 10.91
N ASN A 358 -9.01 9.68 10.72
CA ASN A 358 -8.25 10.00 9.51
C ASN A 358 -6.73 9.83 9.70
N VAL A 359 -6.27 9.44 10.88
CA VAL A 359 -4.85 9.20 11.16
C VAL A 359 -4.54 7.73 10.92
N PRO A 360 -3.55 7.40 10.07
CA PRO A 360 -3.14 6.02 9.82
C PRO A 360 -2.84 5.22 11.08
N LEU A 361 -3.47 4.05 11.21
CA LEU A 361 -3.24 3.09 12.28
C LEU A 361 -2.49 1.85 11.77
N VAL A 362 -1.44 1.46 12.49
CA VAL A 362 -0.53 0.36 12.15
C VAL A 362 -0.56 -0.72 13.22
N VAL A 363 -0.61 -1.99 12.80
CA VAL A 363 -0.54 -3.16 13.69
C VAL A 363 0.48 -4.20 13.21
N VAL A 364 1.00 -4.99 14.14
CA VAL A 364 1.93 -6.11 13.89
C VAL A 364 1.35 -7.37 14.56
N PRO A 365 0.61 -8.23 13.81
CA PRO A 365 -0.08 -9.38 14.38
C PRO A 365 0.82 -10.61 14.54
N THR A 366 2.04 -10.46 15.07
CA THR A 366 2.96 -11.59 15.26
C THR A 366 2.45 -12.54 16.35
N SER A 367 1.97 -12.01 17.48
CA SER A 367 1.45 -12.80 18.61
C SER A 367 -0.02 -13.21 18.45
N PHE A 368 -0.83 -12.37 17.81
CA PHE A 368 -2.26 -12.57 17.56
C PHE A 368 -2.53 -12.83 16.06
N ASN A 369 -1.82 -13.82 15.51
CA ASN A 369 -1.79 -14.14 14.07
C ASN A 369 -3.04 -14.86 13.52
N GLN A 370 -4.05 -15.07 14.36
CA GLN A 370 -5.34 -15.65 13.97
C GLN A 370 -6.29 -14.64 13.31
N VAL A 371 -6.02 -13.34 13.43
CA VAL A 371 -6.87 -12.26 12.89
C VAL A 371 -6.58 -12.02 11.41
N TYR A 372 -7.64 -11.94 10.61
CA TYR A 372 -7.54 -11.65 9.18
C TYR A 372 -7.48 -10.13 8.90
N GLU A 373 -6.91 -9.78 7.74
CA GLU A 373 -6.74 -8.38 7.32
C GLU A 373 -8.08 -7.65 7.15
N ASP A 374 -9.14 -8.35 6.71
CA ASP A 374 -10.47 -7.77 6.57
C ASP A 374 -11.06 -7.37 7.95
N GLU A 375 -10.78 -8.13 9.01
CA GLU A 375 -11.19 -7.78 10.38
C GLU A 375 -10.44 -6.54 10.87
N PHE A 376 -9.14 -6.41 10.53
CA PHE A 376 -8.37 -5.21 10.82
C PHE A 376 -8.91 -3.99 10.06
N ALA A 377 -9.29 -4.16 8.78
CA ALA A 377 -9.88 -3.09 7.97
C ALA A 377 -11.19 -2.58 8.58
N GLU A 378 -12.06 -3.49 9.04
CA GLU A 378 -13.32 -3.13 9.71
C GLU A 378 -13.10 -2.34 11.00
N LYS A 379 -11.96 -2.57 11.67
CA LYS A 379 -11.53 -1.82 12.86
C LYS A 379 -10.73 -0.55 12.54
N GLY A 380 -10.66 -0.13 11.27
CA GLY A 380 -10.01 1.13 10.87
C GLY A 380 -8.48 1.07 10.84
N VAL A 381 -7.87 -0.12 10.90
CA VAL A 381 -6.44 -0.28 10.66
C VAL A 381 -6.15 -0.02 9.19
N ASN A 382 -5.00 0.61 8.90
CA ASN A 382 -4.58 0.92 7.53
C ASN A 382 -3.35 0.14 7.08
N ILE A 383 -2.45 -0.22 8.01
CA ILE A 383 -1.21 -0.94 7.70
C ILE A 383 -1.10 -2.17 8.60
N VAL A 384 -0.91 -3.33 7.99
CA VAL A 384 -0.59 -4.58 8.68
C VAL A 384 0.85 -4.96 8.31
N ILE A 385 1.71 -5.10 9.33
CA ILE A 385 3.12 -5.46 9.15
C ILE A 385 3.34 -6.91 9.59
N TYR A 386 3.79 -7.74 8.66
CA TYR A 386 4.35 -9.06 8.91
C TYR A 386 5.84 -8.90 9.22
N ALA A 387 6.16 -8.75 10.52
CA ALA A 387 7.41 -8.19 11.05
C ALA A 387 8.57 -9.18 11.27
#